data_AF-Q0DRV3-F1
#
_entry.id   AF-Q0DRV3-F1
#
_cell.length_a   1.000
_cell.length_b   1.000
_cell.length_c   1.000
_cell.angle_alpha   90.00
_cell.angle_beta   90.00
_cell.angle_gamma   90.00
#
_symmetry.space_group_name_H-M   'P 1'
#
loop_
_entity.id
_entity.type
_entity.pdbx_description
1 polymer ?
#
loop_
_entity_poly.entity_id
_entity_poly.type
_entity_poly.pdbx_seq_one_letter_code
_entity_poly.pdbx_strand_id
1 'polypeptide(L)'
;FCRTISSTSVQASDIRPLPVLRETMDYLLHLLDSSEHQFEIVHDFIFDRTRSVRQDLSIQNIVNAQAIQIYEDVIKFHILSHQKLSRSSQDSDASSLCYLNMEQLMKCLLSLFDMYDVIHKNNSQSSKETEYYSFYVLLHLGCKIPKMVDSLSLWYGHLSASIIQSKEMVFARSILRFYHLGNFKRFFCAIAAEGTDLQLRLLEPFLNEARVRALMYFNHSGYKLQHHPLTHLSEILMIEELDLETLCRLCGLEISNNEDTKAFAPKQASFCVPASIPQINGIYISRENQR
;
A
#
# COMPACT_ATOMS: atom_id res chain seq x y z
N PHE A 1 25.52 3.93 0.65
CA PHE A 1 25.24 4.50 -0.67
C PHE A 1 25.27 3.39 -1.66
N CYS A 2 24.21 3.29 -2.47
CA CYS A 2 24.19 2.38 -3.60
C CYS A 2 25.33 2.70 -4.56
N ARG A 3 26.08 1.69 -5.00
CA ARG A 3 27.22 1.89 -5.88
C ARG A 3 26.73 2.20 -7.30
N THR A 4 27.16 3.32 -7.87
CA THR A 4 27.08 3.57 -9.31
C THR A 4 28.12 2.71 -10.03
N ILE A 5 27.72 2.08 -11.13
CA ILE A 5 28.51 1.10 -11.90
C ILE A 5 29.75 1.75 -12.57
N SER A 6 30.00 3.05 -12.36
CA SER A 6 30.94 3.85 -13.15
C SER A 6 32.36 3.98 -12.60
N SER A 7 32.77 3.26 -11.55
CA SER A 7 34.17 3.37 -11.09
C SER A 7 34.69 2.13 -10.35
N THR A 8 35.79 1.59 -10.90
CA THR A 8 36.80 0.73 -10.24
C THR A 8 36.37 -0.72 -9.94
N SER A 9 37.33 -1.65 -10.05
CA SER A 9 37.11 -3.08 -9.78
C SER A 9 36.62 -3.28 -8.35
N VAL A 10 35.38 -3.76 -8.21
CA VAL A 10 34.79 -4.09 -6.90
C VAL A 10 35.64 -5.19 -6.26
N GLN A 11 36.25 -4.90 -5.11
CA GLN A 11 37.01 -5.87 -4.34
C GLN A 11 36.09 -6.68 -3.44
N ALA A 12 36.51 -7.88 -3.05
CA ALA A 12 35.76 -8.70 -2.10
C ALA A 12 35.55 -7.99 -0.76
N SER A 13 36.53 -7.19 -0.32
CA SER A 13 36.46 -6.37 0.90
C SER A 13 35.41 -5.26 0.84
N ASP A 14 34.97 -4.87 -0.37
CA ASP A 14 33.94 -3.85 -0.52
C ASP A 14 32.54 -4.44 -0.26
N ILE A 15 32.35 -5.75 -0.39
CA ILE A 15 31.05 -6.38 -0.31
C ILE A 15 30.82 -6.98 1.07
N ARG A 16 29.73 -6.61 1.73
CA ARG A 16 29.38 -7.17 3.05
C ARG A 16 28.93 -8.63 2.90
N PRO A 17 29.45 -9.57 3.71
CA PRO A 17 28.97 -10.94 3.73
C PRO A 17 27.58 -11.03 4.38
N LEU A 18 26.87 -12.12 4.12
CA LEU A 18 25.47 -12.32 4.56
C LEU A 18 25.22 -12.07 6.07
N PRO A 19 26.07 -12.51 7.03
CA PRO A 19 25.84 -12.23 8.44
C PRO A 19 25.83 -10.73 8.75
N VAL A 20 26.78 -9.99 8.16
CA VAL A 20 26.89 -8.53 8.32
C VAL A 20 25.70 -7.82 7.66
N LEU A 21 25.20 -8.33 6.54
CA LEU A 21 24.00 -7.80 5.89
C LEU A 21 22.76 -7.97 6.77
N ARG A 22 22.61 -9.11 7.47
CA ARG A 22 21.52 -9.33 8.42
C ARG A 22 21.59 -8.36 9.59
N GLU A 23 22.75 -8.26 10.25
CA GLU A 23 22.97 -7.31 11.35
C GLU A 23 22.73 -5.86 10.91
N THR A 24 23.17 -5.50 9.70
CA THR A 24 22.91 -4.18 9.12
C THR A 24 21.40 -3.94 9.00
N MET A 25 20.63 -4.91 8.52
CA MET A 25 19.17 -4.77 8.39
C MET A 25 18.49 -4.61 9.75
N ASP A 26 18.90 -5.38 10.76
CA ASP A 26 18.36 -5.27 12.12
C ASP A 26 18.61 -3.86 12.69
N TYR A 27 19.81 -3.33 12.50
CA TYR A 27 20.16 -1.97 12.89
C TYR A 27 19.32 -0.92 12.15
N LEU A 28 19.17 -1.06 10.83
CA LEU A 28 18.38 -0.11 10.02
C LEU A 28 16.91 -0.09 10.43
N LEU A 29 16.31 -1.24 10.73
CA LEU A 29 14.92 -1.29 11.19
C LEU A 29 14.75 -0.63 12.56
N HIS A 30 15.72 -0.75 13.46
CA HIS A 30 15.68 -0.08 14.75
C HIS A 30 15.65 1.45 14.63
N LEU A 31 16.29 2.01 13.59
CA LEU A 31 16.27 3.45 13.32
C LEU A 31 14.89 3.97 12.87
N LEU A 32 14.02 3.10 12.34
CA LEU A 32 12.71 3.51 11.81
C LEU A 32 11.77 4.10 12.88
N ASP A 33 11.98 3.69 14.13
CA ASP A 33 11.21 4.14 15.30
C ASP A 33 11.94 5.23 16.10
N SER A 34 13.12 5.68 15.64
CA SER A 34 13.82 6.80 16.27
C SER A 34 13.03 8.09 16.10
N SER A 35 12.93 8.87 17.18
CA SER A 35 12.33 10.20 17.20
C SER A 35 13.37 11.33 17.18
N GLU A 36 14.66 10.98 17.02
CA GLU A 36 15.77 11.94 17.06
C GLU A 36 15.83 12.84 15.82
N HIS A 37 15.25 12.40 14.71
CA HIS A 37 15.31 13.09 13.42
C HIS A 37 13.94 13.10 12.74
N GLN A 38 13.74 14.05 11.82
CA GLN A 38 12.55 14.08 10.96
C GLN A 38 12.45 12.78 10.16
N PHE A 39 11.23 12.28 10.00
CA PHE A 39 10.99 10.97 9.42
C PHE A 39 11.51 10.88 7.98
N GLU A 40 11.39 11.94 7.19
CA GLU A 40 11.86 12.02 5.80
C GLU A 40 13.38 11.80 5.70
N ILE A 41 14.15 12.33 6.65
CA ILE A 41 15.62 12.16 6.70
C ILE A 41 15.96 10.70 7.04
N VAL A 42 15.27 10.13 8.03
CA VAL A 42 15.45 8.73 8.42
C VAL A 42 15.05 7.79 7.27
N HIS A 43 13.94 8.07 6.61
CA HIS A 43 13.46 7.37 5.43
C HIS A 43 14.53 7.37 4.34
N ASP A 44 15.05 8.53 3.93
CA ASP A 44 16.00 8.63 2.83
C ASP A 44 17.30 7.87 3.13
N PHE A 45 17.75 7.93 4.38
CA PHE A 45 18.89 7.13 4.84
C PHE A 45 18.62 5.63 4.72
N ILE A 46 17.54 5.12 5.32
CA ILE A 46 17.22 3.69 5.29
C ILE A 46 16.92 3.23 3.85
N PHE A 47 16.23 4.05 3.05
CA PHE A 47 15.92 3.80 1.66
C PHE A 47 17.18 3.55 0.82
N ASP A 48 18.21 4.40 0.93
CA ASP A 48 19.48 4.16 0.23
C ASP A 48 20.23 2.94 0.80
N ARG A 49 20.26 2.77 2.13
CA ARG A 49 21.01 1.68 2.76
C ARG A 49 20.40 0.31 2.47
N THR A 50 19.07 0.18 2.45
CA THR A 50 18.38 -1.05 2.07
C THR A 50 18.63 -1.39 0.60
N ARG A 51 18.63 -0.40 -0.30
CA ARG A 51 19.01 -0.61 -1.71
C ARG A 51 20.44 -1.15 -1.83
N SER A 52 21.37 -0.62 -1.05
CA SER A 52 22.76 -1.09 -0.98
C SER A 52 22.88 -2.52 -0.41
N VAL A 53 22.07 -2.88 0.60
CA VAL A 53 22.00 -4.25 1.13
C VAL A 53 21.54 -5.22 0.05
N ARG A 54 20.45 -4.91 -0.67
CA ARG A 54 19.96 -5.74 -1.79
C ARG A 54 20.99 -5.85 -2.92
N GLN A 55 21.72 -4.77 -3.21
CA GLN A 55 22.80 -4.77 -4.20
C GLN A 55 23.92 -5.74 -3.81
N ASP A 56 24.35 -5.76 -2.55
CA ASP A 56 25.38 -6.70 -2.08
C ASP A 56 24.90 -8.16 -2.15
N LEU A 57 23.64 -8.45 -1.82
CA LEU A 57 23.05 -9.79 -1.98
C LEU A 57 23.05 -10.23 -3.45
N SER A 58 22.67 -9.33 -4.35
CA SER A 58 22.62 -9.59 -5.79
C SER A 58 24.01 -9.83 -6.38
N ILE A 59 25.01 -9.01 -6.03
CA ILE A 59 26.39 -9.19 -6.51
C ILE A 59 26.96 -10.56 -6.09
N GLN A 60 26.63 -11.00 -4.87
CA GLN A 60 27.07 -12.30 -4.36
C GLN A 60 26.22 -13.48 -4.83
N ASN A 61 25.13 -13.23 -5.58
CA ASN A 61 24.15 -14.23 -6.02
C ASN A 61 23.61 -15.10 -4.85
N ILE A 62 23.37 -14.50 -3.69
CA ILE A 62 22.91 -15.23 -2.50
C ILE A 62 21.40 -15.40 -2.54
N VAL A 63 20.95 -16.66 -2.60
CA VAL A 63 19.53 -17.03 -2.50
C VAL A 63 19.36 -18.11 -1.43
N ASN A 64 18.88 -17.72 -0.26
CA ASN A 64 18.58 -18.63 0.85
C ASN A 64 17.55 -18.01 1.81
N ALA A 65 17.18 -18.74 2.86
CA ALA A 65 16.16 -18.30 3.82
C ALA A 65 16.51 -16.94 4.51
N GLN A 66 17.78 -16.68 4.82
CA GLN A 66 18.19 -15.42 5.44
C GLN A 66 18.12 -14.24 4.45
N ALA A 67 18.51 -14.46 3.19
CA ALA A 67 18.38 -13.45 2.14
C ALA A 67 16.90 -13.10 1.90
N ILE A 68 16.02 -14.11 1.88
CA ILE A 68 14.57 -13.89 1.80
C ILE A 68 14.08 -13.03 2.97
N GLN A 69 14.45 -13.36 4.21
CA GLN A 69 14.06 -12.57 5.38
C GLN A 69 14.54 -11.11 5.27
N ILE A 70 15.74 -10.88 4.74
CA ILE A 70 16.22 -9.52 4.47
C ILE A 70 15.30 -8.79 3.48
N TYR A 71 14.92 -9.42 2.37
CA TYR A 71 14.01 -8.81 1.40
C TYR A 71 12.60 -8.57 1.97
N GLU A 72 12.08 -9.53 2.73
CA GLU A 72 10.82 -9.40 3.47
C GLU A 72 10.84 -8.16 4.39
N ASP A 73 11.94 -7.96 5.11
CA ASP A 73 12.12 -6.82 6.02
C ASP A 73 12.26 -5.49 5.28
N VAL A 74 12.94 -5.48 4.13
CA VAL A 74 12.99 -4.29 3.25
C VAL A 74 11.60 -3.94 2.70
N ILE A 75 10.80 -4.94 2.35
CA ILE A 75 9.41 -4.73 1.91
C ILE A 75 8.57 -4.14 3.05
N LYS A 76 8.66 -4.69 4.27
CA LYS A 76 7.97 -4.14 5.45
C LYS A 76 8.37 -2.68 5.68
N PHE A 77 9.67 -2.37 5.61
CA PHE A 77 10.16 -0.99 5.70
C PHE A 77 9.46 -0.08 4.68
N HIS A 78 9.41 -0.49 3.41
CA HIS A 78 8.77 0.32 2.36
C HIS A 78 7.27 0.50 2.58
N ILE A 79 6.55 -0.53 3.06
CA ILE A 79 5.11 -0.44 3.39
C ILE A 79 4.88 0.55 4.53
N LEU A 80 5.61 0.39 5.64
CA LEU A 80 5.51 1.27 6.81
C LEU A 80 5.90 2.71 6.48
N SER A 81 6.95 2.87 5.66
CA SER A 81 7.40 4.19 5.24
C SER A 81 6.39 4.86 4.34
N HIS A 82 5.76 4.13 3.41
CA HIS A 82 4.72 4.70 2.56
C HIS A 82 3.56 5.25 3.38
N GLN A 83 3.10 4.50 4.39
CA GLN A 83 2.05 4.93 5.31
C GLN A 83 2.43 6.21 6.06
N LYS A 84 3.66 6.28 6.61
CA LYS A 84 4.16 7.47 7.33
C LYS A 84 4.32 8.69 6.39
N LEU A 85 4.95 8.51 5.22
CA LEU A 85 5.13 9.58 4.21
C LEU A 85 3.78 10.10 3.71
N SER A 86 2.81 9.22 3.47
CA SER A 86 1.47 9.60 3.01
C SER A 86 0.73 10.48 4.03
N ARG A 87 1.01 10.33 5.33
CA ARG A 87 0.44 11.17 6.38
C ARG A 87 1.14 12.54 6.50
N SER A 88 2.43 12.64 6.17
CA SER A 88 3.17 13.91 6.16
C SER A 88 3.06 14.68 4.83
N SER A 89 2.36 14.13 3.84
CA SER A 89 2.25 14.64 2.46
C SER A 89 1.38 15.91 2.30
N GLN A 90 1.68 16.99 3.03
CA GLN A 90 1.16 18.33 2.72
C GLN A 90 2.09 19.09 1.73
N ASP A 91 3.34 18.63 1.59
CA ASP A 91 4.37 19.29 0.76
C ASP A 91 4.62 18.57 -0.57
N SER A 92 4.99 19.33 -1.61
CA SER A 92 5.25 18.80 -2.97
C SER A 92 6.34 17.73 -3.02
N ASP A 93 7.35 17.82 -2.15
CA ASP A 93 8.50 16.91 -2.14
C ASP A 93 8.12 15.53 -1.63
N ALA A 94 7.13 15.43 -0.73
CA ALA A 94 6.62 14.17 -0.21
C ALA A 94 5.98 13.29 -1.30
N SER A 95 5.41 13.90 -2.35
CA SER A 95 4.88 13.16 -3.50
C SER A 95 5.97 12.45 -4.29
N SER A 96 7.17 13.03 -4.38
CA SER A 96 8.29 12.41 -5.10
C SER A 96 8.89 11.25 -4.30
N LEU A 97 9.03 11.42 -2.98
CA LEU A 97 9.49 10.38 -2.06
C LEU A 97 8.53 9.19 -2.04
N CYS A 98 7.21 9.44 -1.96
CA CYS A 98 6.20 8.39 -2.04
C CYS A 98 6.32 7.58 -3.33
N TYR A 99 6.48 8.25 -4.48
CA TYR A 99 6.62 7.58 -5.77
C TYR A 99 7.87 6.69 -5.82
N LEU A 100 9.03 7.22 -5.44
CA LEU A 100 10.29 6.47 -5.43
C LEU A 100 10.25 5.29 -4.45
N ASN A 101 9.65 5.48 -3.27
CA ASN A 101 9.44 4.41 -2.29
C ASN A 101 8.60 3.27 -2.87
N MET A 102 7.51 3.58 -3.55
CA MET A 102 6.65 2.58 -4.19
C MET A 102 7.33 1.87 -5.36
N GLU A 103 8.14 2.59 -6.15
CA GLU A 103 8.94 1.97 -7.20
C GLU A 103 9.96 0.96 -6.63
N GLN A 104 10.63 1.30 -5.52
CA GLN A 104 11.55 0.38 -4.87
C GLN A 104 10.85 -0.79 -4.18
N LEU A 105 9.67 -0.58 -3.60
CA LEU A 105 8.81 -1.64 -3.07
C LEU A 105 8.50 -2.68 -4.15
N MET A 106 8.04 -2.22 -5.32
CA MET A 106 7.72 -3.10 -6.45
C MET A 106 8.94 -3.87 -6.94
N LYS A 107 10.08 -3.20 -7.10
CA LYS A 107 11.34 -3.87 -7.48
C LYS A 107 11.77 -4.93 -6.46
N CYS A 108 11.62 -4.62 -5.17
CA CYS A 108 11.96 -5.54 -4.09
C CYS A 108 11.03 -6.76 -4.07
N LEU A 109 9.73 -6.59 -4.31
CA LEU A 109 8.76 -7.68 -4.43
C LEU A 109 9.10 -8.62 -5.59
N LEU A 110 9.42 -8.07 -6.78
CA LEU A 110 9.80 -8.90 -7.94
C LEU A 110 11.04 -9.73 -7.66
N SER A 111 12.10 -9.12 -7.12
CA SER A 111 13.31 -9.85 -6.74
C SER A 111 13.05 -10.90 -5.65
N LEU A 112 12.10 -10.65 -4.74
CA LEU A 112 11.67 -11.64 -3.76
C LEU A 112 10.98 -12.83 -4.43
N PHE A 113 10.12 -12.59 -5.43
CA PHE A 113 9.45 -13.66 -6.19
C PHE A 113 10.45 -14.51 -6.98
N ASP A 114 11.45 -13.88 -7.61
CA ASP A 114 12.53 -14.60 -8.29
C ASP A 114 13.27 -15.55 -7.32
N MET A 115 13.51 -15.09 -6.08
CA MET A 115 14.12 -15.93 -5.05
C MET A 115 13.21 -17.07 -4.60
N TYR A 116 11.90 -16.84 -4.44
CA TYR A 116 10.95 -17.90 -4.14
C TYR A 116 10.96 -18.98 -5.22
N ASP A 117 10.92 -18.60 -6.49
CA ASP A 117 10.96 -19.53 -7.62
C ASP A 117 12.24 -20.40 -7.64
N VAL A 118 13.38 -19.83 -7.24
CA VAL A 118 14.63 -20.57 -7.10
C VAL A 118 14.59 -21.55 -5.92
N ILE A 119 13.97 -21.17 -4.79
CA ILE A 119 13.85 -22.06 -3.62
C ILE A 119 12.83 -23.16 -3.84
N HIS A 120 11.70 -22.89 -4.50
CA HIS A 120 10.67 -23.90 -4.81
C HIS A 120 11.19 -25.04 -5.68
N LYS A 121 12.20 -24.78 -6.53
CA LYS A 121 12.88 -25.84 -7.28
C LYS A 121 13.65 -26.82 -6.39
N ASN A 122 14.01 -26.39 -5.18
CA ASN A 122 14.91 -27.11 -4.28
C ASN A 122 14.25 -27.56 -2.96
N ASN A 123 13.10 -26.98 -2.56
CA ASN A 123 12.45 -27.21 -1.26
C ASN A 123 10.92 -27.02 -1.36
N SER A 124 10.21 -27.37 -0.27
CA SER A 124 8.77 -27.15 -0.15
C SER A 124 8.39 -25.69 0.13
N GLN A 125 7.20 -25.32 -0.33
CA GLN A 125 6.59 -23.99 -0.26
C GLN A 125 6.46 -23.44 1.17
N SER A 126 6.79 -22.16 1.37
CA SER A 126 6.63 -21.45 2.64
C SER A 126 5.23 -20.83 2.74
N SER A 127 4.59 -20.83 3.90
CA SER A 127 3.27 -20.21 4.06
C SER A 127 3.28 -18.68 3.95
N LYS A 128 4.44 -18.04 4.15
CA LYS A 128 4.54 -16.57 4.16
C LYS A 128 4.54 -15.96 2.76
N GLU A 129 4.97 -16.71 1.74
CA GLU A 129 5.13 -16.16 0.40
C GLU A 129 3.80 -15.65 -0.19
N THR A 130 2.68 -16.30 0.14
CA THR A 130 1.34 -15.94 -0.36
C THR A 130 0.93 -14.55 0.12
N GLU A 131 1.35 -14.14 1.31
CA GLU A 131 1.16 -12.79 1.82
C GLU A 131 1.89 -11.75 0.94
N TYR A 132 3.15 -12.01 0.57
CA TYR A 132 3.91 -11.10 -0.30
C TYR A 132 3.38 -11.07 -1.74
N TYR A 133 2.96 -12.21 -2.28
CA TYR A 133 2.25 -12.26 -3.57
C TYR A 133 0.96 -11.41 -3.52
N SER A 134 0.24 -11.44 -2.39
CA SER A 134 -0.97 -10.64 -2.22
C SER A 134 -0.68 -9.14 -2.24
N PHE A 135 0.45 -8.69 -1.68
CA PHE A 135 0.84 -7.27 -1.72
C PHE A 135 0.97 -6.77 -3.15
N TYR A 136 1.64 -7.54 -4.00
CA TYR A 136 1.79 -7.20 -5.42
C TYR A 136 0.43 -6.99 -6.11
N VAL A 137 -0.55 -7.85 -5.82
CA VAL A 137 -1.90 -7.72 -6.34
C VAL A 137 -2.58 -6.46 -5.79
N LEU A 138 -2.53 -6.24 -4.47
CA LEU A 138 -3.13 -5.08 -3.81
C LEU A 138 -2.54 -3.75 -4.29
N LEU A 139 -1.26 -3.73 -4.65
CA LEU A 139 -0.60 -2.55 -5.21
C LEU A 139 -1.23 -2.11 -6.54
N HIS A 140 -1.90 -2.99 -7.28
CA HIS A 140 -2.61 -2.59 -8.50
C HIS A 140 -3.89 -1.78 -8.24
N LEU A 141 -4.27 -1.56 -6.98
CA LEU A 141 -5.37 -0.67 -6.62
C LEU A 141 -5.02 0.81 -6.86
N GLY A 142 -3.75 1.18 -6.65
CA GLY A 142 -3.27 2.55 -6.73
C GLY A 142 -2.97 3.01 -8.16
N CYS A 143 -3.46 4.19 -8.53
CA CYS A 143 -3.31 4.73 -9.89
C CYS A 143 -1.92 5.31 -10.20
N LYS A 144 -1.06 5.48 -9.19
CA LYS A 144 0.25 6.17 -9.29
C LYS A 144 1.46 5.23 -9.31
N ILE A 145 1.24 3.93 -9.36
CA ILE A 145 2.34 2.95 -9.39
C ILE A 145 2.84 2.81 -10.83
N PRO A 146 4.17 2.71 -11.06
CA PRO A 146 4.71 2.48 -12.39
C PRO A 146 4.04 1.28 -13.05
N LYS A 147 3.49 1.47 -14.25
CA LYS A 147 2.91 0.37 -15.02
C LYS A 147 3.98 -0.69 -15.24
N MET A 148 3.66 -1.90 -14.84
CA MET A 148 4.55 -3.04 -15.01
C MET A 148 4.65 -3.45 -16.47
N VAL A 149 5.75 -4.12 -16.80
CA VAL A 149 6.00 -4.65 -18.14
C VAL A 149 4.93 -5.68 -18.51
N ASP A 150 4.60 -6.56 -17.57
CA ASP A 150 3.57 -7.60 -17.76
C ASP A 150 2.24 -7.19 -17.13
N SER A 151 1.14 -7.54 -17.78
CA SER A 151 -0.18 -7.38 -17.19
C SER A 151 -0.39 -8.35 -16.02
N LEU A 152 -1.19 -7.94 -15.03
CA LEU A 152 -1.54 -8.79 -13.89
C LEU A 152 -2.07 -10.17 -14.34
N SER A 153 -2.80 -10.24 -15.46
CA SER A 153 -3.31 -11.49 -16.00
C SER A 153 -2.21 -12.43 -16.50
N LEU A 154 -1.16 -11.90 -17.14
CA LEU A 154 -0.01 -12.70 -17.55
C LEU A 154 0.77 -13.19 -16.33
N TRP A 155 0.99 -12.30 -15.37
CA TRP A 155 1.65 -12.63 -14.12
C TRP A 155 0.94 -13.76 -13.35
N TYR A 156 -0.39 -13.73 -13.26
CA TYR A 156 -1.18 -14.84 -12.68
C TYR A 156 -0.96 -16.18 -13.38
N GLY A 157 -0.67 -16.18 -14.69
CA GLY A 157 -0.43 -17.38 -15.47
C GLY A 157 0.84 -18.14 -15.05
N HIS A 158 1.78 -17.46 -14.38
CA HIS A 158 3.02 -18.06 -13.89
C HIS A 158 2.90 -18.64 -12.46
N LEU A 159 1.80 -18.37 -11.75
CA LEU A 159 1.62 -18.80 -10.37
C LEU A 159 0.98 -20.20 -10.27
N SER A 160 1.37 -20.94 -9.23
CA SER A 160 0.76 -22.24 -8.94
C SER A 160 -0.66 -22.10 -8.38
N ALA A 161 -1.49 -23.13 -8.57
CA ALA A 161 -2.86 -23.15 -8.05
C ALA A 161 -2.91 -23.03 -6.52
N SER A 162 -1.92 -23.58 -5.82
CA SER A 162 -1.76 -23.47 -4.35
C SER A 162 -1.66 -22.00 -3.91
N ILE A 163 -0.80 -21.21 -4.58
CA ILE A 163 -0.65 -19.77 -4.30
C ILE A 163 -1.96 -19.04 -4.58
N ILE A 164 -2.58 -19.27 -5.74
CA ILE A 164 -3.79 -18.55 -6.18
C ILE A 164 -4.98 -18.81 -5.25
N GLN A 165 -5.07 -20.00 -4.67
CA GLN A 165 -6.16 -20.41 -3.78
C GLN A 165 -5.92 -20.05 -2.30
N SER A 166 -4.72 -19.56 -1.96
CA SER A 166 -4.41 -19.09 -0.61
C SER A 166 -5.36 -17.98 -0.16
N LYS A 167 -5.58 -17.89 1.16
CA LYS A 167 -6.48 -16.90 1.75
C LYS A 167 -6.04 -15.47 1.42
N GLU A 168 -4.74 -15.21 1.44
CA GLU A 168 -4.16 -13.88 1.18
C GLU A 168 -4.40 -13.44 -0.27
N MET A 169 -4.26 -14.36 -1.24
CA MET A 169 -4.50 -14.09 -2.65
C MET A 169 -5.98 -13.95 -2.98
N VAL A 170 -6.84 -14.79 -2.40
CA VAL A 170 -8.29 -14.69 -2.55
C VAL A 170 -8.82 -13.37 -1.99
N PHE A 171 -8.29 -12.93 -0.83
CA PHE A 171 -8.54 -11.61 -0.28
C PHE A 171 -8.14 -10.51 -1.27
N ALA A 172 -6.89 -10.49 -1.73
CA ALA A 172 -6.40 -9.44 -2.62
C ALA A 172 -7.20 -9.34 -3.93
N ARG A 173 -7.55 -10.48 -4.53
CA ARG A 173 -8.41 -10.54 -5.72
C ARG A 173 -9.81 -9.99 -5.45
N SER A 174 -10.37 -10.31 -4.30
CA SER A 174 -11.70 -9.85 -3.91
C SER A 174 -11.72 -8.33 -3.71
N ILE A 175 -10.70 -7.78 -3.05
CA ILE A 175 -10.52 -6.33 -2.86
C ILE A 175 -10.44 -5.61 -4.21
N LEU A 176 -9.57 -6.05 -5.11
CA LEU A 176 -9.47 -5.47 -6.46
C LEU A 176 -10.83 -5.54 -7.19
N ARG A 177 -11.49 -6.69 -7.14
CA ARG A 177 -12.81 -6.86 -7.78
C ARG A 177 -13.85 -5.91 -7.21
N PHE A 178 -13.94 -5.78 -5.89
CA PHE A 178 -14.91 -4.87 -5.25
C PHE A 178 -14.64 -3.42 -5.61
N TYR A 179 -13.36 -3.02 -5.65
CA TYR A 179 -12.95 -1.67 -6.06
C TYR A 179 -13.32 -1.37 -7.52
N HIS A 180 -13.03 -2.28 -8.45
CA HIS A 180 -13.34 -2.07 -9.87
C HIS A 180 -14.85 -2.11 -10.18
N LEU A 181 -15.61 -2.95 -9.47
CA LEU A 181 -17.07 -3.01 -9.60
C LEU A 181 -17.80 -1.87 -8.88
N GLY A 182 -17.09 -1.02 -8.12
CA GLY A 182 -17.69 0.06 -7.34
C GLY A 182 -18.49 -0.43 -6.12
N ASN A 183 -18.26 -1.65 -5.64
CA ASN A 183 -18.91 -2.18 -4.43
C ASN A 183 -18.11 -1.78 -3.19
N PHE A 184 -18.16 -0.50 -2.84
CA PHE A 184 -17.36 0.06 -1.75
C PHE A 184 -17.74 -0.49 -0.37
N LYS A 185 -19.01 -0.83 -0.14
CA LYS A 185 -19.42 -1.49 1.12
C LYS A 185 -18.67 -2.81 1.33
N ARG A 186 -18.67 -3.70 0.34
CA ARG A 186 -17.93 -4.97 0.44
C ARG A 186 -16.42 -4.74 0.47
N PHE A 187 -15.91 -3.74 -0.25
CA PHE A 187 -14.51 -3.36 -0.21
C PHE A 187 -14.06 -3.04 1.23
N PHE A 188 -14.69 -2.07 1.90
CA PHE A 188 -14.28 -1.67 3.25
C PHE A 188 -14.56 -2.78 4.29
N CYS A 189 -15.72 -3.45 4.22
CA CYS A 189 -16.03 -4.54 5.15
C CYS A 189 -15.05 -5.73 5.02
N ALA A 190 -14.67 -6.11 3.80
CA ALA A 190 -13.71 -7.21 3.60
C ALA A 190 -12.32 -6.82 4.13
N ILE A 191 -11.86 -5.59 3.88
CA ILE A 191 -10.58 -5.11 4.42
C ILE A 191 -10.60 -5.19 5.95
N ALA A 192 -11.66 -4.69 6.60
CA ALA A 192 -11.79 -4.69 8.05
C ALA A 192 -11.85 -6.08 8.68
N ALA A 193 -12.46 -7.06 7.98
CA ALA A 193 -12.70 -8.40 8.52
C ALA A 193 -11.57 -9.40 8.24
N GLU A 194 -10.93 -9.32 7.07
CA GLU A 194 -10.05 -10.37 6.56
C GLU A 194 -8.59 -9.93 6.37
N GLY A 195 -8.29 -8.63 6.36
CA GLY A 195 -6.95 -8.12 6.08
C GLY A 195 -5.92 -8.45 7.17
N THR A 196 -4.74 -8.93 6.77
CA THR A 196 -3.59 -9.05 7.69
C THR A 196 -3.05 -7.66 8.07
N ASP A 197 -2.33 -7.55 9.19
CA ASP A 197 -1.77 -6.26 9.64
C ASP A 197 -0.96 -5.56 8.54
N LEU A 198 -0.12 -6.29 7.81
CA LEU A 198 0.67 -5.72 6.71
C LEU A 198 -0.18 -5.37 5.49
N GLN A 199 -1.18 -6.18 5.13
CA GLN A 199 -2.11 -5.85 4.04
C GLN A 199 -2.90 -4.58 4.36
N LEU A 200 -3.33 -4.41 5.61
CA LEU A 200 -4.03 -3.21 6.07
C LEU A 200 -3.16 -1.97 5.95
N ARG A 201 -1.91 -2.03 6.43
CA ARG A 201 -0.95 -0.92 6.33
C ARG A 201 -0.61 -0.58 4.89
N LEU A 202 -0.52 -1.58 4.02
CA LEU A 202 -0.32 -1.39 2.58
C LEU A 202 -1.51 -0.68 1.92
N LEU A 203 -2.73 -1.03 2.33
CA LEU A 203 -3.96 -0.50 1.73
C LEU A 203 -4.34 0.89 2.24
N GLU A 204 -3.93 1.26 3.45
CA GLU A 204 -4.32 2.50 4.11
C GLU A 204 -4.14 3.76 3.23
N PRO A 205 -3.00 3.97 2.55
CA PRO A 205 -2.78 5.08 1.62
C PRO A 205 -3.87 5.21 0.54
N PHE A 206 -4.42 4.09 0.06
CA PHE A 206 -5.38 4.05 -1.04
C PHE A 206 -6.85 4.17 -0.60
N LEU A 207 -7.14 4.08 0.70
CA LEU A 207 -8.52 4.09 1.19
C LEU A 207 -9.24 5.39 0.85
N ASN A 208 -8.55 6.53 0.95
CA ASN A 208 -9.15 7.83 0.63
C ASN A 208 -9.39 8.01 -0.87
N GLU A 209 -8.52 7.49 -1.73
CA GLU A 209 -8.78 7.42 -3.18
C GLU A 209 -10.06 6.61 -3.46
N ALA A 210 -10.24 5.48 -2.76
CA ALA A 210 -11.45 4.68 -2.86
C ALA A 210 -12.70 5.42 -2.34
N ARG A 211 -12.59 6.18 -1.25
CA ARG A 211 -13.70 7.02 -0.72
C ARG A 211 -14.10 8.12 -1.70
N VAL A 212 -13.14 8.86 -2.26
CA VAL A 212 -13.41 9.89 -3.28
C VAL A 212 -14.06 9.26 -4.52
N ARG A 213 -13.56 8.11 -4.95
CA ARG A 213 -14.17 7.37 -6.05
C ARG A 213 -15.60 6.96 -5.73
N ALA A 214 -15.88 6.49 -4.50
CA ALA A 214 -17.24 6.16 -4.07
C ALA A 214 -18.16 7.38 -4.09
N LEU A 215 -17.71 8.54 -3.60
CA LEU A 215 -18.45 9.80 -3.63
C LEU A 215 -18.80 10.22 -5.07
N MET A 216 -17.87 10.05 -6.02
CA MET A 216 -18.14 10.25 -7.44
C MET A 216 -19.30 9.37 -7.92
N TYR A 217 -19.33 8.08 -7.57
CA TYR A 217 -20.43 7.19 -7.94
C TYR A 217 -21.76 7.61 -7.30
N PHE A 218 -21.77 7.99 -6.01
CA PHE A 218 -22.99 8.47 -5.36
C PHE A 218 -23.51 9.76 -6.01
N ASN A 219 -22.62 10.72 -6.31
CA ASN A 219 -22.99 11.94 -7.00
C ASN A 219 -23.54 11.68 -8.42
N HIS A 220 -22.99 10.71 -9.15
CA HIS A 220 -23.41 10.44 -10.53
C HIS A 220 -24.62 9.52 -10.66
N SER A 221 -24.87 8.61 -9.72
CA SER A 221 -25.91 7.57 -9.85
C SER A 221 -27.26 7.95 -9.23
N GLY A 222 -27.29 8.89 -8.28
CA GLY A 222 -28.51 9.26 -7.56
C GLY A 222 -29.50 10.12 -8.35
N TYR A 223 -30.77 10.05 -7.95
CA TYR A 223 -31.83 10.96 -8.41
C TYR A 223 -31.76 12.28 -7.63
N LYS A 224 -31.87 13.43 -8.30
CA LYS A 224 -31.61 14.77 -7.70
C LYS A 224 -32.40 15.07 -6.42
N LEU A 225 -33.60 14.50 -6.26
CA LEU A 225 -34.42 14.70 -5.06
C LEU A 225 -34.03 13.78 -3.89
N GLN A 226 -33.31 12.70 -4.16
CA GLN A 226 -32.89 11.74 -3.15
C GLN A 226 -31.53 12.17 -2.57
N HIS A 227 -31.58 12.81 -1.41
CA HIS A 227 -30.38 13.21 -0.69
C HIS A 227 -29.73 11.98 -0.04
N HIS A 228 -28.41 11.93 -0.03
CA HIS A 228 -27.65 10.88 0.62
C HIS A 228 -27.23 11.34 2.03
N PRO A 229 -27.77 10.74 3.11
CA PRO A 229 -27.35 11.06 4.47
C PRO A 229 -25.89 10.70 4.69
N LEU A 230 -25.12 11.60 5.30
CA LEU A 230 -23.71 11.38 5.60
C LEU A 230 -23.53 10.26 6.62
N THR A 231 -24.47 10.08 7.55
CA THR A 231 -24.48 8.95 8.50
C THR A 231 -24.42 7.60 7.79
N HIS A 232 -25.31 7.39 6.81
CA HIS A 232 -25.34 6.15 6.04
C HIS A 232 -24.09 5.95 5.17
N LEU A 233 -23.56 7.02 4.59
CA LEU A 233 -22.34 6.96 3.79
C LEU A 233 -21.10 6.71 4.66
N SER A 234 -21.06 7.26 5.87
CA SER A 234 -20.01 7.04 6.87
C SER A 234 -19.92 5.57 7.25
N GLU A 235 -21.05 4.88 7.42
CA GLU A 235 -21.11 3.43 7.65
C GLU A 235 -20.57 2.63 6.46
N ILE A 236 -20.96 2.99 5.23
CA ILE A 236 -20.53 2.29 4.01
C ILE A 236 -19.02 2.46 3.76
N LEU A 237 -18.51 3.67 3.98
CA LEU A 237 -17.13 4.06 3.68
C LEU A 237 -16.18 3.88 4.88
N MET A 238 -16.71 3.41 6.02
CA MET A 238 -16.01 3.14 7.27
C MET A 238 -15.06 4.30 7.64
N ILE A 239 -15.63 5.49 7.75
CA ILE A 239 -14.96 6.76 8.05
C ILE A 239 -15.82 7.57 9.03
N GLU A 240 -15.24 8.37 9.91
CA GLU A 240 -16.02 9.24 10.79
C GLU A 240 -16.85 10.26 9.99
N GLU A 241 -18.01 10.65 10.51
CA GLU A 241 -18.91 11.57 9.79
C GLU A 241 -18.27 12.94 9.57
N LEU A 242 -17.52 13.46 10.55
CA LEU A 242 -16.80 14.72 10.47
C LEU A 242 -15.73 14.70 9.35
N ASP A 243 -15.02 13.59 9.24
CA ASP A 243 -14.00 13.36 8.24
C ASP A 243 -14.61 13.22 6.84
N LEU A 244 -15.74 12.51 6.74
CA LEU A 244 -16.52 12.41 5.50
C LEU A 244 -17.03 13.76 5.03
N GLU A 245 -17.53 14.59 5.94
CA GLU A 245 -17.98 15.95 5.65
C GLU A 245 -16.83 16.80 5.07
N THR A 246 -15.65 16.69 5.68
CA THR A 246 -14.43 17.36 5.18
C THR A 246 -14.05 16.86 3.79
N LEU A 247 -14.07 15.54 3.56
CA LEU A 247 -13.78 14.95 2.26
C LEU A 247 -14.79 15.36 1.19
N CYS A 248 -16.08 15.42 1.51
CA CYS A 248 -17.13 15.89 0.61
C CYS A 248 -16.88 17.34 0.18
N ARG A 249 -16.55 18.23 1.13
CA ARG A 249 -16.21 19.63 0.82
C ARG A 249 -14.98 19.75 -0.08
N LEU A 250 -13.95 18.95 0.17
CA LEU A 250 -12.74 18.91 -0.67
C LEU A 250 -13.06 18.48 -2.11
N CYS A 251 -14.01 17.55 -2.26
CA CYS A 251 -14.54 17.14 -3.57
C CYS A 251 -15.50 18.17 -4.20
N GLY A 252 -15.74 19.33 -3.58
CA GLY A 252 -16.66 20.35 -4.08
C GLY A 252 -18.15 20.01 -3.89
N LEU A 253 -18.49 19.07 -3.00
CA LEU A 253 -19.87 18.73 -2.70
C LEU A 253 -20.46 19.68 -1.65
N GLU A 254 -21.61 20.26 -1.98
CA GLU A 254 -22.47 21.03 -1.08
C GLU A 254 -23.30 20.09 -0.20
N ILE A 255 -23.27 20.35 1.11
CA ILE A 255 -23.93 19.55 2.13
C ILE A 255 -25.05 20.41 2.73
N SER A 256 -26.28 19.89 2.73
CA SER A 256 -27.41 20.49 3.42
C SER A 256 -27.51 19.94 4.84
N ASN A 257 -27.85 20.83 5.78
CA ASN A 257 -28.15 20.48 7.16
C ASN A 257 -29.66 20.62 7.38
N ASN A 258 -30.37 19.50 7.50
CA ASN A 258 -31.79 19.50 7.82
C ASN A 258 -32.01 18.88 9.19
N GLU A 259 -32.43 19.72 10.15
CA GLU A 259 -32.99 19.46 11.48
C GLU A 259 -32.27 18.49 12.44
N ASP A 260 -31.23 17.76 11.98
CA ASP A 260 -30.21 17.00 12.73
C ASP A 260 -29.40 16.05 11.79
N THR A 261 -29.75 15.99 10.50
CA THR A 261 -29.08 15.12 9.51
C THR A 261 -28.34 15.95 8.46
N LYS A 262 -27.06 15.63 8.27
CA LYS A 262 -26.24 16.16 7.18
C LYS A 262 -26.43 15.27 5.96
N ALA A 263 -26.70 15.86 4.80
CA ALA A 263 -26.86 15.10 3.56
C ALA A 263 -26.34 15.89 2.36
N PHE A 264 -25.98 15.22 1.28
CA PHE A 264 -25.73 15.90 0.00
C PHE A 264 -26.69 15.39 -1.08
N ALA A 265 -27.15 16.31 -1.94
CA ALA A 265 -27.93 15.96 -3.12
C ALA A 265 -27.00 15.51 -4.25
N PRO A 266 -27.32 14.44 -5.00
CA PRO A 266 -26.52 14.01 -6.14
C PRO A 266 -26.67 14.97 -7.34
N LYS A 267 -25.88 14.74 -8.40
CA LYS A 267 -25.81 15.53 -9.64
C LYS A 267 -25.27 16.95 -9.46
N GLN A 268 -24.37 17.14 -8.51
CA GLN A 268 -23.66 18.39 -8.34
C GLN A 268 -22.54 18.51 -9.38
N ALA A 269 -22.60 19.55 -10.20
CA ALA A 269 -21.61 19.83 -11.24
C ALA A 269 -20.29 20.39 -10.68
N SER A 270 -20.29 20.85 -9.43
CA SER A 270 -19.12 21.30 -8.69
C SER A 270 -18.17 20.17 -8.28
N PHE A 271 -18.60 18.90 -8.42
CA PHE A 271 -17.78 17.77 -8.03
C PHE A 271 -16.46 17.73 -8.80
N CYS A 272 -15.36 17.64 -8.07
CA CYS A 272 -14.03 17.44 -8.63
C CYS A 272 -13.25 16.41 -7.82
N VAL A 273 -12.30 15.74 -8.46
CA VAL A 273 -11.35 14.86 -7.77
C VAL A 273 -10.23 15.76 -7.24
N PRO A 274 -9.98 15.81 -5.92
CA PRO A 274 -8.94 16.66 -5.35
C PRO A 274 -7.54 16.28 -5.88
N ALA A 275 -6.69 17.29 -6.09
CA ALA A 275 -5.31 17.07 -6.52
C ALA A 275 -4.45 16.43 -5.40
N SER A 276 -4.70 16.82 -4.15
CA SER A 276 -4.20 16.17 -2.94
C SER A 276 -5.39 15.76 -2.08
N ILE A 277 -5.37 14.50 -1.62
CA ILE A 277 -6.38 14.00 -0.69
C ILE A 277 -5.67 13.84 0.65
N PRO A 278 -6.07 14.59 1.69
CA PRO A 278 -5.45 14.46 3.00
C PRO A 278 -5.65 13.04 3.51
N GLN A 279 -4.62 12.46 4.10
CA GLN A 279 -4.72 11.16 4.74
C GLN A 279 -5.51 11.32 6.04
N ILE A 280 -6.64 10.63 6.14
CA ILE A 280 -7.49 10.60 7.33
C ILE A 280 -7.24 9.27 8.03
N ASN A 281 -7.48 9.21 9.35
CA ASN A 281 -7.40 7.99 10.15
C ASN A 281 -8.08 6.81 9.42
N GLY A 282 -7.46 5.62 9.51
CA GLY A 282 -7.70 4.43 8.68
C GLY A 282 -9.15 3.94 8.56
N ILE A 283 -9.41 2.65 8.84
CA ILE A 283 -10.78 2.13 8.82
C ILE A 283 -11.42 2.43 10.16
N TYR A 284 -12.45 3.28 10.16
CA TYR A 284 -13.26 3.53 11.34
C TYR A 284 -14.34 2.45 11.46
N ILE A 285 -14.29 1.68 12.55
CA ILE A 285 -15.36 0.76 12.93
C ILE A 285 -16.13 1.44 14.05
N SER A 286 -17.35 1.93 13.75
CA SER A 286 -18.22 2.45 14.80
C SER A 286 -18.48 1.35 15.82
N ARG A 287 -18.31 1.67 17.11
CA ARG A 287 -18.45 0.72 18.23
C ARG A 287 -19.87 0.16 18.40
N GLU A 288 -20.83 0.59 17.58
CA GLU A 288 -22.23 0.15 17.66
C GLU A 288 -22.53 -1.13 16.86
N ASN A 289 -21.64 -1.59 15.96
CA ASN A 289 -21.84 -2.81 15.17
C ASN A 289 -21.25 -4.09 15.79
N GLN A 290 -21.00 -4.11 17.11
CA GLN A 290 -20.62 -5.32 17.87
C GLN A 290 -21.76 -5.88 18.74
N ARG A 291 -23.03 -5.60 18.43
CA ARG A 291 -24.18 -6.24 19.09
C ARG A 291 -25.00 -7.08 18.14
#